data_AF-A0A2D5TTH5-F1
#
_entry.id   AF-A0A2D5TTH5-F1
#
_cell.length_a   1.000
_cell.length_b   1.000
_cell.length_c   1.000
_cell.angle_alpha   90.00
_cell.angle_beta   90.00
_cell.angle_gamma   90.00
#
_symmetry.space_group_name_H-M   'P 1'
#
loop_
_entity.id
_entity.type
_entity.pdbx_description
1 polymer ?
#
loop_
_entity_poly.entity_id
_entity_poly.type
_entity_poly.pdbx_seq_one_letter_code
_entity_poly.pdbx_strand_id
1 'polypeptide(L)'
;MGNLISSILNGLDDLFTSDEERLKAEAKLTEILTKHDTSSQRINEADAKGNWFQSSWRPLLAYICVFSFIYNLVQPLFGLPKHDLTSATEMLYYLLGYASLRSFEKIKGVVK
;
A
#
# COMPACT_ATOMS: atom_id res chain seq x y z
N MET A 1 19.49 20.24 12.08
CA MET A 1 19.00 19.24 11.10
C MET A 1 19.06 19.69 9.64
N GLY A 2 19.00 20.99 9.30
CA GLY A 2 19.04 21.45 7.89
C GLY A 2 20.37 21.27 7.14
N ASN A 3 21.50 21.11 7.86
CA ASN A 3 22.82 21.03 7.22
C ASN A 3 23.07 19.66 6.53
N LEU A 4 22.57 18.55 7.09
CA LEU A 4 22.78 17.21 6.55
C LEU A 4 21.98 16.97 5.25
N ILE A 5 20.74 17.46 5.22
CA ILE A 5 19.85 17.34 4.04
C ILE A 5 20.40 18.17 2.88
N SER A 6 20.95 19.36 3.17
CA SER A 6 21.61 20.20 2.17
C SER A 6 22.89 19.57 1.61
N SER A 7 23.71 18.94 2.46
CA SER A 7 24.89 18.20 2.00
C SER A 7 24.55 16.97 1.16
N ILE A 8 23.47 16.26 1.48
CA ILE A 8 22.99 15.14 0.66
C ILE A 8 22.44 15.66 -0.67
N LEU A 9 21.66 16.74 -0.68
CA LEU A 9 21.14 17.37 -1.91
C LEU A 9 22.25 17.87 -2.83
N ASN A 10 23.25 18.58 -2.29
CA ASN A 10 24.38 19.07 -3.06
C ASN A 10 25.27 17.92 -3.57
N GLY A 11 25.48 16.88 -2.77
CA GLY A 11 26.21 15.68 -3.21
C GLY A 11 25.44 14.85 -4.24
N LEU A 12 24.11 14.89 -4.21
CA LEU A 12 23.24 14.31 -5.23
C LEU A 12 23.33 15.12 -6.55
N ASP A 13 23.34 16.45 -6.48
CA ASP A 13 23.52 17.31 -7.65
C ASP A 13 24.90 17.11 -8.30
N ASP A 14 25.98 17.02 -7.50
CA ASP A 14 27.35 16.82 -8.01
C ASP A 14 27.55 15.43 -8.66
N LEU A 15 26.80 14.40 -8.21
CA LEU A 15 26.75 13.05 -8.79
C LEU A 15 25.77 12.90 -9.97
N PHE A 16 24.91 13.91 -10.22
CA PHE A 16 23.88 13.87 -11.28
C PHE A 16 23.90 15.11 -12.18
N THR A 17 25.04 15.79 -12.31
CA THR A 17 25.18 16.95 -13.21
C THR A 17 25.35 16.53 -14.68
N SER A 18 25.89 15.33 -14.96
CA SER A 18 26.02 14.80 -16.32
C SER A 18 24.72 14.13 -16.78
N ASP A 19 24.16 14.54 -17.92
CA ASP A 19 22.94 13.94 -18.49
C ASP A 19 23.08 12.41 -18.70
N GLU A 20 24.30 11.92 -18.89
CA GLU A 20 24.61 10.49 -19.01
C GLU A 20 24.53 9.75 -17.66
N GLU A 21 24.84 10.43 -16.56
CA GLU A 21 24.71 9.87 -15.20
C GLU A 21 23.26 9.90 -14.72
N ARG A 22 22.48 10.93 -15.08
CA ARG A 22 21.02 10.94 -14.87
C ARG A 22 20.34 9.78 -15.59
N LEU A 23 20.70 9.52 -16.85
CA LEU A 23 20.12 8.41 -17.61
C LEU A 23 20.51 7.04 -17.02
N LYS A 24 21.74 6.88 -16.53
CA LYS A 24 22.18 5.68 -15.79
C LYS A 24 21.49 5.55 -14.43
N ALA A 25 21.21 6.67 -13.77
CA ALA A 25 20.49 6.71 -12.50
C ALA A 25 19.02 6.32 -12.67
N GLU A 26 18.36 6.85 -13.70
CA GLU A 26 16.99 6.47 -14.09
C GLU A 26 16.93 4.99 -14.44
N ALA A 27 17.86 4.48 -15.25
CA ALA A 27 17.93 3.06 -15.58
C ALA A 27 18.11 2.18 -14.33
N LYS A 28 18.99 2.56 -13.41
CA LYS A 28 19.17 1.88 -12.12
C LYS A 28 17.94 1.99 -11.23
N LEU A 29 17.28 3.14 -11.20
CA LEU A 29 16.03 3.35 -10.46
C LEU A 29 14.94 2.43 -10.99
N THR A 30 14.72 2.41 -12.31
CA THR A 30 13.77 1.49 -12.96
C THR A 30 14.14 0.04 -12.69
N GLU A 31 15.43 -0.32 -12.72
CA GLU A 31 15.88 -1.67 -12.37
C GLU A 31 15.58 -2.01 -10.91
N ILE A 32 15.85 -1.10 -9.97
CA ILE A 32 15.57 -1.27 -8.54
C ILE A 32 14.06 -1.39 -8.29
N LEU A 33 13.25 -0.53 -8.92
CA LEU A 33 11.79 -0.56 -8.83
C LEU A 33 11.23 -1.87 -9.39
N THR A 34 11.72 -2.30 -10.56
CA THR A 34 11.32 -3.59 -11.17
C THR A 34 11.71 -4.76 -10.28
N LYS A 35 12.91 -4.74 -9.68
CA LYS A 35 13.35 -5.78 -8.73
C LYS A 35 12.47 -5.80 -7.47
N HIS A 36 12.06 -4.63 -6.98
CA HIS A 36 11.19 -4.49 -5.81
C HIS A 36 9.76 -5.00 -6.09
N ASP A 37 9.22 -4.72 -7.27
CA ASP A 37 7.89 -5.22 -7.65
C ASP A 37 7.91 -6.75 -7.81
N THR A 38 8.96 -7.28 -8.44
CA THR A 38 9.10 -8.74 -8.61
C THR A 38 9.33 -9.45 -7.28
N SER A 39 10.03 -8.86 -6.30
CA SER A 39 10.19 -9.49 -4.98
C SER A 39 8.87 -9.56 -4.23
N SER A 40 8.07 -8.49 -4.28
CA SER A 40 6.74 -8.43 -3.67
C SER A 40 5.78 -9.45 -4.32
N GLN A 41 5.83 -9.59 -5.65
CA GLN A 41 5.06 -10.60 -6.38
C GLN A 41 5.47 -12.03 -6.03
N ARG A 42 6.78 -12.32 -5.94
CA ARG A 42 7.28 -13.65 -5.56
C ARG A 42 6.83 -14.07 -4.16
N ILE A 43 6.80 -13.13 -3.21
CA ILE A 43 6.29 -13.40 -1.85
C ILE A 43 4.80 -13.73 -1.90
N ASN A 44 4.00 -12.94 -2.65
CA ASN A 44 2.57 -13.19 -2.81
C ASN A 44 2.29 -14.53 -3.50
N GLU A 45 3.07 -14.91 -4.51
CA GLU A 45 2.96 -16.22 -5.17
C GLU A 45 3.35 -17.38 -4.25
N ALA A 46 4.38 -17.21 -3.43
CA ALA A 46 4.79 -18.19 -2.44
C ALA A 46 3.72 -18.37 -1.36
N ASP A 47 3.13 -17.28 -0.87
CA ASP A 47 2.00 -17.30 0.07
C ASP A 47 0.76 -17.98 -0.53
N ALA A 48 0.46 -17.69 -1.80
CA ALA A 48 -0.68 -18.29 -2.50
C ALA A 48 -0.52 -19.80 -2.73
N LYS A 49 0.72 -20.29 -2.90
CA LYS A 49 1.04 -21.73 -3.06
C LYS A 49 1.26 -22.46 -1.73
N GLY A 50 1.19 -21.75 -0.61
CA GLY A 50 1.39 -22.29 0.73
C GLY A 50 0.23 -23.17 1.22
N ASN A 51 0.25 -23.48 2.52
CA ASN A 51 -0.81 -24.26 3.15
C ASN A 51 -2.15 -23.49 3.12
N TRP A 52 -3.28 -24.17 3.29
CA TRP A 52 -4.61 -23.56 3.14
C TRP A 52 -4.81 -22.29 3.99
N PHE A 53 -4.22 -22.22 5.18
CA PHE A 53 -4.27 -21.04 6.04
C PHE A 53 -3.47 -19.85 5.48
N GLN A 54 -2.29 -20.12 4.90
CA GLN A 54 -1.41 -19.11 4.31
C GLN A 54 -1.97 -18.57 2.98
N SER A 55 -2.65 -19.38 2.19
CA SER A 55 -3.28 -18.90 0.95
C SER A 55 -4.63 -18.24 1.20
N SER A 56 -5.35 -18.63 2.27
CA SER A 56 -6.72 -18.17 2.51
C SER A 56 -6.84 -16.89 3.32
N TRP A 57 -5.82 -16.43 4.06
CA TRP A 57 -6.00 -15.27 4.95
C TRP A 57 -6.41 -13.99 4.18
N ARG A 58 -5.86 -13.75 2.98
CA ARG A 58 -6.25 -12.61 2.13
C ARG A 58 -7.71 -12.73 1.64
N PRO A 59 -8.15 -13.85 1.03
CA PRO A 59 -9.57 -14.08 0.73
C PRO A 59 -10.50 -13.98 1.94
N LEU A 60 -10.11 -14.51 3.09
CA LEU A 60 -10.95 -14.51 4.30
C LEU A 60 -11.25 -13.09 4.79
N LEU A 61 -10.25 -12.20 4.79
CA LEU A 61 -10.46 -10.79 5.12
C LEU A 61 -11.42 -10.11 4.13
N ALA A 62 -11.29 -10.42 2.83
CA ALA A 62 -12.20 -9.90 1.81
C ALA A 62 -13.64 -10.41 2.02
N TYR A 63 -13.84 -11.68 2.37
CA TYR A 63 -15.16 -12.23 2.68
C TYR A 63 -15.80 -11.52 3.87
N ILE A 64 -15.05 -11.25 4.94
CA ILE A 64 -15.58 -10.51 6.10
C ILE A 64 -16.08 -9.13 5.68
N CYS A 65 -15.33 -8.41 4.83
CA CYS A 65 -15.77 -7.12 4.29
C CYS A 65 -17.08 -7.28 3.49
N VAL A 66 -17.15 -8.25 2.58
CA VAL A 66 -18.35 -8.52 1.77
C VAL A 66 -19.56 -8.85 2.64
N PHE A 67 -19.39 -9.71 3.67
CA PHE A 67 -20.46 -10.03 4.61
C PHE A 67 -20.95 -8.81 5.39
N SER A 68 -20.05 -7.91 5.80
CA SER A 68 -20.40 -6.65 6.48
C SER A 68 -21.27 -5.75 5.58
N PHE A 69 -20.94 -5.63 4.29
CA PHE A 69 -21.76 -4.89 3.32
C PHE A 69 -23.12 -5.55 3.07
N ILE A 70 -23.15 -6.88 2.93
CA ILE A 70 -24.41 -7.63 2.77
C ILE A 70 -25.31 -7.44 3.99
N TYR A 71 -24.75 -7.56 5.20
CA TYR A 71 -25.49 -7.32 6.44
C TYR A 71 -26.08 -5.91 6.46
N ASN A 72 -25.30 -4.89 6.10
CA ASN A 72 -25.78 -3.51 6.07
C ASN A 72 -26.90 -3.27 5.03
N LEU A 73 -26.91 -4.01 3.92
CA LEU A 73 -27.98 -3.95 2.92
C LEU A 73 -29.25 -4.66 3.39
N VAL A 74 -29.09 -5.76 4.13
CA VAL A 74 -30.19 -6.63 4.58
C VAL A 74 -30.83 -6.11 5.87
N GLN A 75 -30.07 -5.45 6.76
CA GLN A 75 -30.56 -4.98 8.06
C GLN A 75 -31.87 -4.15 8.00
N PRO A 76 -32.11 -3.20 7.04
CA PRO A 76 -33.36 -2.44 7.01
C PRO A 76 -34.58 -3.29 6.64
N LEU A 77 -34.41 -4.39 5.89
CA LEU A 77 -35.51 -5.28 5.54
C LEU A 77 -36.01 -6.10 6.73
N PHE A 78 -35.12 -6.38 7.70
CA PHE A 78 -35.39 -7.26 8.84
C PHE A 78 -35.43 -6.53 10.19
N GLY A 79 -35.30 -5.20 10.20
CA GLY A 79 -35.28 -4.40 11.44
C GLY A 79 -34.09 -4.73 12.36
N LEU A 80 -32.98 -5.20 11.80
CA LEU A 80 -31.78 -5.58 12.56
C LEU A 80 -31.00 -4.35 13.04
N PRO A 81 -30.20 -4.46 14.12
CA PRO A 81 -29.40 -3.36 14.63
C PRO A 81 -28.42 -2.85 13.57
N LYS A 82 -28.25 -1.53 13.52
CA LYS A 82 -27.33 -0.86 12.58
C LYS A 82 -25.91 -1.31 12.83
N HIS A 83 -25.25 -1.79 11.77
CA HIS A 83 -23.84 -2.14 11.79
C HIS A 83 -22.97 -0.98 11.28
N ASP A 84 -21.94 -0.65 12.04
CA ASP A 84 -20.92 0.32 11.66
C ASP A 84 -19.96 -0.29 10.64
N LEU A 85 -19.86 0.34 9.46
CA LEU A 85 -19.01 -0.09 8.36
C LEU A 85 -17.59 0.47 8.44
N THR A 86 -17.28 1.28 9.45
CA THR A 86 -15.97 1.93 9.59
C THR A 86 -14.84 0.90 9.61
N SER A 87 -14.93 -0.15 10.44
CA SER A 87 -13.90 -1.20 10.50
C SER A 87 -13.79 -2.01 9.19
N ALA A 88 -14.91 -2.29 8.51
CA ALA A 88 -14.90 -3.03 7.25
C ALA A 88 -14.30 -2.22 6.09
N THR A 89 -14.62 -0.92 6.03
CA THR A 89 -14.06 0.00 5.03
C THR A 89 -12.57 0.26 5.27
N GLU A 90 -12.14 0.38 6.53
CA GLU A 90 -10.72 0.45 6.88
C GLU A 90 -9.98 -0.81 6.45
N MET A 91 -10.49 -1.99 6.79
CA MET A 91 -9.90 -3.27 6.39
C MET A 91 -9.83 -3.42 4.86
N LEU A 92 -10.84 -2.94 4.14
CA LEU A 92 -10.83 -2.88 2.67
C LEU A 92 -9.72 -1.96 2.14
N TYR A 93 -9.52 -0.78 2.73
CA TYR A 93 -8.42 0.12 2.34
C TYR A 93 -7.03 -0.46 2.63
N TYR A 94 -6.90 -1.24 3.72
CA TYR A 94 -5.67 -1.98 3.99
C TYR A 94 -5.40 -3.05 2.92
N LEU A 95 -6.41 -3.83 2.53
CA LEU A 95 -6.28 -4.86 1.50
C LEU A 95 -5.97 -4.28 0.11
N LEU A 96 -6.54 -3.12 -0.22
CA LEU A 96 -6.29 -2.41 -1.48
C LEU A 96 -4.97 -1.62 -1.47
N GLY A 97 -4.22 -1.60 -0.37
CA GLY A 97 -2.96 -0.84 -0.26
C GLY A 97 -3.15 0.68 -0.15
N TYR A 98 -4.39 1.17 -0.11
CA TYR A 98 -4.73 2.59 0.06
C TYR A 98 -4.42 3.13 1.46
N ALA A 99 -4.08 2.26 2.42
CA ALA A 99 -3.56 2.68 3.73
C ALA A 99 -2.32 3.59 3.62
N SER A 100 -1.49 3.39 2.58
CA SER A 100 -0.33 4.26 2.31
C SER A 100 -0.74 5.69 1.95
N LEU A 101 -1.83 5.89 1.21
CA LEU A 101 -2.30 7.21 0.80
C LEU A 101 -2.69 8.08 2.01
N ARG A 102 -3.32 7.49 3.03
CA ARG A 102 -3.62 8.20 4.29
C ARG A 102 -2.35 8.61 5.04
N SER A 103 -1.32 7.77 5.03
CA SER A 103 -0.01 8.13 5.58
C SER A 103 0.66 9.26 4.80
N PHE A 104 0.55 9.26 3.46
CA PHE A 104 1.03 10.35 2.60
C PHE A 104 0.27 11.66 2.85
N GLU A 105 -1.04 11.60 3.00
CA GLU A 105 -1.87 12.78 3.31
C GLU A 105 -1.51 13.39 4.68
N LYS A 106 -1.19 12.54 5.67
CA LYS A 106 -0.73 12.97 7.00
C LYS A 106 0.67 13.60 6.95
N ILE A 107 1.59 13.06 6.15
CA ILE A 107 2.92 13.64 5.94
C ILE A 107 2.84 14.97 5.18
N LYS A 108 1.92 15.08 4.22
CA LYS A 108 1.66 16.32 3.47
C LYS A 108 0.87 17.36 4.27
N GLY A 109 0.41 17.05 5.48
CA GLY A 109 -0.36 17.95 6.33
C GLY A 109 -1.73 18.33 5.78
N VAL A 110 -2.26 17.55 4.83
CA VAL A 110 -3.58 17.78 4.20
C VAL A 110 -4.71 17.25 5.10
N VAL A 111 -4.40 16.25 5.93
CA VAL A 111 -5.30 15.73 6.96
C VAL A 111 -4.80 16.20 8.32
N LYS A 112 -5.62 17.00 9.01
CA LYS A 112 -5.40 17.41 10.41
C LYS A 112 -5.68 16.25 11.37
#